data_AF-B6JW71-F1
#
_entry.id   AF-B6JW71-F1
#
_cell.length_a   1.000
_cell.length_b   1.000
_cell.length_c   1.000
_cell.angle_alpha   90.00
_cell.angle_beta   90.00
_cell.angle_gamma   90.00
#
_symmetry.space_group_name_H-M   'P 1'
#
loop_
_entity.id
_entity.type
_entity.pdbx_description
1 polymer ?
#
loop_
_entity_poly.entity_id
_entity_poly.type
_entity_poly.pdbx_seq_one_letter_code
_entity_poly.pdbx_strand_id
1 'polypeptide(L)'
;MSTQKVTEQLYQSGDFERLSQVLEQNLEQCGWATEMRDYARSLIKADNTIHFQDLYEKLLKAATESFPSSLKVSMLQEIKSTILKMTDVAQHQQDQGQN
;
A
#
# COMPACT_ATOMS: atom_id res chain seq x y z
N MET A 1 -5.96 3.99 -20.63
CA MET A 1 -4.69 4.46 -20.02
C MET A 1 -3.83 3.26 -19.71
N SER A 2 -2.53 3.29 -20.02
CA SER A 2 -1.60 2.25 -19.54
C SER A 2 -1.42 2.37 -18.02
N THR A 3 -1.28 1.25 -17.31
CA THR A 3 -1.08 1.21 -15.85
C THR A 3 0.04 2.12 -15.37
N GLN A 4 1.12 2.20 -16.14
CA GLN A 4 2.27 3.08 -15.88
C GLN A 4 1.89 4.57 -15.79
N LYS A 5 1.02 5.05 -16.69
CA LYS A 5 0.55 6.45 -16.67
C LYS A 5 -0.29 6.76 -15.45
N VAL A 6 -1.11 5.80 -15.00
CA VAL A 6 -1.92 5.95 -13.78
C VAL A 6 -1.02 6.05 -12.56
N THR A 7 0.00 5.20 -12.47
CA THR A 7 0.99 5.24 -11.38
C THR A 7 1.72 6.58 -11.34
N GLU A 8 2.22 7.08 -12.47
CA GLU A 8 2.90 8.38 -12.54
C GLU A 8 2.00 9.53 -12.08
N GLN A 9 0.73 9.54 -12.50
CA GLN A 9 -0.22 10.57 -12.07
C GLN A 9 -0.52 10.48 -10.57
N LEU A 10 -0.61 9.27 -9.99
CA LEU A 10 -0.81 9.10 -8.54
C LEU A 10 0.38 9.63 -7.74
N TYR A 11 1.60 9.50 -8.25
CA TYR A 11 2.77 10.12 -7.63
C TYR A 11 2.72 11.65 -7.75
N GLN A 12 2.38 12.17 -8.93
CA GLN A 12 2.32 13.62 -9.17
C GLN A 12 1.22 14.33 -8.38
N SER A 13 0.08 13.66 -8.15
CA SER A 13 -1.02 14.22 -7.34
C SER A 13 -0.79 14.10 -5.83
N GLY A 14 0.24 13.36 -5.40
CA GLY A 14 0.48 13.02 -3.99
C GLY A 14 -0.48 11.95 -3.44
N ASP A 15 -1.40 11.43 -4.25
CA ASP A 15 -2.35 10.39 -3.83
C ASP A 15 -1.65 9.08 -3.48
N PHE A 16 -0.54 8.76 -4.13
CA PHE A 16 0.25 7.57 -3.78
C PHE A 16 0.74 7.64 -2.32
N GLU A 17 1.32 8.77 -1.92
CA GLU A 17 1.80 8.97 -0.55
C GLU A 17 0.65 8.94 0.45
N ARG A 18 -0.47 9.60 0.13
CA ARG A 18 -1.69 9.56 0.94
C ARG A 18 -2.19 8.13 1.16
N LEU A 19 -2.29 7.34 0.08
CA LEU A 19 -2.72 5.94 0.15
C LEU A 19 -1.74 5.07 0.95
N SER A 20 -0.43 5.30 0.83
CA SER A 20 0.58 4.60 1.63
C SER A 20 0.41 4.89 3.12
N GLN A 21 0.27 6.18 3.48
CA GLN A 21 0.06 6.59 4.87
C GLN A 21 -1.21 6.00 5.47
N VAL A 22 -2.31 5.98 4.70
CA VAL A 22 -3.57 5.37 5.14
C VAL A 22 -3.38 3.86 5.37
N LEU A 23 -2.69 3.16 4.46
CA LEU A 23 -2.40 1.74 4.64
C LEU A 23 -1.56 1.49 5.90
N GLU A 24 -0.49 2.24 6.10
CA GLU A 24 0.40 2.14 7.26
C GLU A 24 -0.36 2.39 8.57
N GLN A 25 -1.17 3.45 8.64
CA GLN A 25 -1.98 3.75 9.82
C GLN A 25 -2.94 2.62 10.14
N ASN A 26 -3.61 2.06 9.13
CA ASN A 26 -4.54 0.98 9.36
C ASN A 26 -3.84 -0.32 9.81
N LEU A 27 -2.64 -0.61 9.28
CA LEU A 27 -1.82 -1.76 9.69
C LEU A 27 -1.33 -1.63 11.14
N GLU A 28 -1.02 -0.42 11.59
CA GLU A 28 -0.70 -0.15 13.00
C GLU A 28 -1.96 -0.28 13.87
N GLN A 29 -3.09 0.31 13.46
CA GLN A 29 -4.34 0.29 14.24
C GLN A 29 -4.92 -1.11 14.41
N CYS A 30 -4.80 -1.98 13.41
CA CYS A 30 -5.27 -3.36 13.51
C CYS A 30 -4.26 -4.29 14.23
N GLY A 31 -3.10 -3.76 14.64
CA GLY A 31 -2.07 -4.50 15.37
C GLY A 31 -1.14 -5.35 14.49
N TRP A 32 -1.41 -5.46 13.18
CA TRP A 32 -0.62 -6.29 12.26
C TRP A 32 0.85 -5.86 12.21
N ALA A 33 1.13 -4.55 12.18
CA ALA A 33 2.50 -4.05 12.17
C ALA A 33 3.27 -4.40 13.45
N THR A 34 2.57 -4.50 14.58
CA THR A 34 3.17 -4.96 15.84
C THR A 34 3.43 -6.46 15.81
N GLU A 35 2.47 -7.25 15.32
CA GLU A 35 2.60 -8.70 15.16
C GLU A 35 3.80 -9.08 14.28
N MET A 36 3.98 -8.40 13.14
CA MET A 36 5.12 -8.64 12.25
C MET A 36 6.46 -8.27 12.90
N ARG A 37 6.51 -7.20 13.70
CA ARG A 37 7.70 -6.83 14.47
C ARG A 37 8.03 -7.85 15.56
N ASP A 38 7.02 -8.39 16.22
CA ASP A 38 7.19 -9.46 17.23
C ASP A 38 7.64 -10.77 16.58
N TYR A 39 7.08 -11.12 15.42
CA TYR A 39 7.49 -12.29 14.64
C TYR A 39 8.95 -12.18 14.17
N ALA A 40 9.34 -11.03 13.59
CA ALA A 40 10.74 -10.79 13.19
C ALA A 40 11.70 -10.91 14.39
N ARG A 41 11.34 -10.35 15.55
CA ARG A 41 12.12 -10.51 16.79
C ARG A 41 12.21 -11.96 17.24
N SER A 42 11.14 -12.74 17.10
CA SER A 42 11.15 -14.17 17.40
C SER A 42 12.08 -14.96 16.49
N LEU A 43 12.12 -14.64 15.18
CA LEU A 43 13.03 -15.28 14.24
C LEU A 43 14.49 -15.05 14.59
N ILE A 44 14.86 -13.80 14.90
CA ILE A 44 16.22 -13.43 15.30
C ILE A 44 16.61 -14.11 16.63
N LYS A 45 15.67 -14.20 17.58
CA LYS A 45 15.91 -14.89 18.86
C LYS A 45 16.09 -16.41 18.68
N ALA A 46 15.39 -17.02 17.73
CA ALA A 46 15.49 -18.45 17.45
C ALA A 46 16.77 -18.81 16.69
N ASP A 47 17.23 -17.92 15.81
CA ASP A 47 18.46 -18.08 15.03
C ASP A 47 19.26 -16.78 15.02
N ASN A 48 20.27 -16.71 15.90
CA ASN A 48 21.12 -15.53 16.04
C ASN A 48 22.14 -15.37 14.89
N THR A 49 22.13 -16.29 13.92
CA THR A 49 23.00 -16.26 12.73
C THR A 49 22.23 -16.01 11.44
N ILE A 50 20.92 -15.76 11.54
CA ILE A 50 20.05 -15.55 10.39
C ILE A 50 20.55 -14.36 9.54
N HIS A 51 20.68 -14.56 8.23
CA HIS A 51 21.00 -13.49 7.31
C HIS A 51 19.77 -12.61 7.06
N PHE A 52 20.00 -11.33 6.77
CA PHE A 52 18.93 -10.39 6.48
C PHE A 52 18.01 -10.87 5.35
N GLN A 53 18.57 -11.46 4.29
CA GLN A 53 17.79 -11.98 3.16
C GLN A 53 16.83 -13.09 3.60
N ASP A 54 17.32 -14.06 4.38
CA ASP A 54 16.50 -15.16 4.89
C ASP A 54 15.42 -14.66 5.86
N LEU A 55 15.76 -13.68 6.70
CA LEU A 55 14.81 -13.02 7.59
C LEU A 55 13.72 -12.30 6.79
N TYR A 56 14.11 -11.53 5.77
CA TYR A 56 13.20 -10.80 4.90
C TYR A 56 12.25 -11.73 4.16
N GLU A 57 12.73 -12.83 3.58
CA GLU A 57 11.89 -13.79 2.87
C GLU A 57 10.88 -14.48 3.79
N LYS A 58 11.32 -14.90 4.99
CA LYS A 58 10.43 -15.50 6.00
C LYS A 58 9.38 -14.50 6.46
N LEU A 59 9.78 -13.25 6.75
CA LEU A 59 8.88 -12.19 7.17
C LEU A 59 7.90 -11.82 6.06
N LEU A 60 8.36 -11.66 4.82
CA LEU A 60 7.52 -11.33 3.66
C LEU A 60 6.45 -12.40 3.41
N LYS A 61 6.84 -13.68 3.52
CA LYS A 61 5.88 -14.79 3.40
C LYS A 61 4.81 -14.72 4.49
N ALA A 62 5.22 -14.60 5.75
CA ALA A 62 4.29 -14.48 6.88
C ALA A 62 3.39 -13.24 6.75
N ALA A 63 3.95 -12.10 6.33
CA ALA A 63 3.23 -10.86 6.09
C ALA A 63 2.15 -11.03 5.01
N THR A 64 2.47 -11.72 3.92
CA THR A 64 1.53 -11.95 2.81
C THR A 64 0.39 -12.89 3.22
N GLU A 65 0.69 -13.90 4.03
CA GLU A 65 -0.28 -14.89 4.51
C GLU A 65 -1.20 -14.33 5.62
N SER A 66 -0.66 -13.46 6.50
CA SER A 66 -1.39 -12.85 7.62
C SER A 66 -2.11 -11.54 7.28
N PHE A 67 -1.94 -11.03 6.05
CA PHE A 67 -2.49 -9.73 5.66
C PHE A 67 -4.02 -9.70 5.80
N PRO A 68 -4.61 -8.73 6.53
CA PRO A 68 -6.05 -8.68 6.75
C PRO A 68 -6.85 -8.50 5.45
N SER A 69 -7.76 -9.43 5.17
CA SER A 69 -8.60 -9.42 3.97
C SER A 69 -9.54 -8.20 3.92
N SER A 70 -10.07 -7.78 5.08
CA SER A 70 -10.88 -6.57 5.23
C SER A 70 -10.11 -5.33 4.80
N LEU A 71 -8.84 -5.23 5.19
CA LEU A 71 -7.98 -4.11 4.82
C LEU A 71 -7.66 -4.12 3.33
N LYS A 72 -7.42 -5.30 2.75
CA LYS A 72 -7.22 -5.46 1.30
C LYS A 72 -8.41 -4.90 0.52
N VAL A 73 -9.63 -5.22 0.93
CA VAL A 73 -10.85 -4.73 0.28
C VAL A 73 -10.97 -3.21 0.44
N SER A 74 -10.78 -2.68 1.65
CA SER A 74 -10.86 -1.24 1.92
C SER A 74 -9.85 -0.45 1.07
N MET A 75 -8.60 -0.91 1.00
CA MET A 75 -7.56 -0.25 0.21
C MET A 75 -7.83 -0.32 -1.28
N LEU A 76 -8.30 -1.46 -1.80
CA LEU A 76 -8.69 -1.56 -3.21
C LEU A 76 -9.85 -0.63 -3.56
N GLN A 77 -10.83 -0.47 -2.66
CA GLN A 77 -11.92 0.49 -2.83
C GLN A 77 -11.41 1.93 -2.85
N GLU A 78 -10.48 2.28 -1.97
CA GLU A 78 -9.92 3.63 -1.90
C GLU A 78 -9.05 3.96 -3.13
N ILE A 79 -8.21 3.01 -3.57
CA ILE A 79 -7.45 3.13 -4.82
C ILE A 79 -8.41 3.34 -6.00
N LYS A 80 -9.47 2.53 -6.10
CA LYS A 80 -10.47 2.66 -7.16
C LYS A 80 -11.15 4.03 -7.12
N SER A 81 -11.55 4.51 -5.95
CA SER A 81 -12.17 5.84 -5.77
C SER A 81 -11.23 6.94 -6.22
N THR A 82 -9.95 6.84 -5.87
CA THR A 82 -8.91 7.81 -6.24
C THR A 82 -8.73 7.86 -7.75
N ILE A 83 -8.57 6.71 -8.40
CA ILE A 83 -8.43 6.62 -9.87
C ILE A 83 -9.68 7.16 -10.59
N LEU A 84 -10.87 6.88 -10.08
CA LEU A 84 -12.13 7.40 -10.65
C LEU A 84 -12.18 8.93 -10.57
N LYS A 85 -11.82 9.53 -9.43
CA LYS A 85 -11.75 10.99 -9.27
C LYS A 85 -10.77 11.61 -10.25
N MET A 86 -9.58 11.02 -10.42
CA MET A 86 -8.58 11.50 -11.39
C MET A 86 -9.10 11.46 -12.83
N THR A 87 -9.89 10.43 -13.16
CA THR A 87 -10.49 10.28 -14.50
C THR A 87 -11.57 11.34 -14.76
N ASP A 88 -12.37 11.68 -13.75
CA ASP A 88 -13.43 12.70 -13.86
C ASP A 88 -12.86 14.13 -13.98
N VAL A 89 -11.79 14.43 -13.25
CA VAL A 89 -11.07 15.71 -13.33
C VAL A 89 -10.44 15.93 -14.72
N ALA A 90 -9.96 14.86 -15.36
CA ALA A 90 -9.44 14.93 -16.73
C ALA A 90 -10.50 15.32 -17.76
N GLN A 91 -11.79 15.02 -17.51
CA GLN A 91 -12.88 15.42 -18.40
C GLN A 91 -13.25 16.91 -18.26
N HIS A 92 -13.16 17.47 -17.04
CA HIS A 92 -13.50 18.88 -16.79
C HIS A 92 -12.44 19.89 -17.26
N GLN A 93 -11.19 19.46 -17.44
CA GLN A 93 -10.12 20.34 -17.97
C GLN A 93 -10.13 20.48 -19.50
N GLN A 94 -10.85 19.61 -20.23
CA GLN A 94 -10.98 19.72 -21.69
C GLN A 94 -12.05 20.72 -22.13
N ASP A 95 -13.04 21.01 -21.29
CA ASP A 95 -14.17 21.89 -21.64
C ASP A 95 -13.85 23.40 -21.49
N GLN A 96 -12.79 23.76 -20.77
CA GLN A 96 -12.43 25.18 -20.51
C GLN A 96 -11.37 25.75 -21.49
N GLY A 97 -10.98 25.00 -22.52
CA GLY A 97 -9.98 25.42 -23.52
C GLY A 97 -10.54 25.98 -24.83
N GLN A 98 -11.87 26.10 -24.97
CA GLN A 98 -12.53 26.68 -26.14
C GLN A 98 -13.36 27.91 -25.74
N ASN A 99 -12.69 29.04 -25.54
CA ASN A 99 -13.28 30.36 -25.77
C ASN A 99 -12.20 31.37 -26.19
#